data_AF-A0AA39M254-F1
#
_entry.id   AF-A0AA39M254-F1
#
_cell.length_a   1.000
_cell.length_b   1.000
_cell.length_c   1.000
_cell.angle_alpha   90.00
_cell.angle_beta   90.00
_cell.angle_gamma   90.00
#
_symmetry.space_group_name_H-M   'P 1'
#
loop_
_entity.id
_entity.type
_entity.pdbx_description
1 polymer ?
#
loop_
_entity_poly.entity_id
_entity_poly.type
_entity_poly.pdbx_seq_one_letter_code
_entity_poly.pdbx_strand_id
1 'polypeptide(L)'
;MHVFRRELQKVATLESSVFEWRRDPREPLPPSHFSVGLLRHTGVPPPRPNPMAATGSAPETYFSHEERMFPDLDDGRIPTEQFIRACQGIADFVGFLGTAFGPVKSDISGNVTRVKAKFESNKALMPFLQDLINLDLKETGGKLGDATEALLWLKRGLEFMLELLSQMVAEYRANADHSKTESLGHIVSAAYDKSLKRHHNFVSKQIFKMVKYAVPYRRTVLKAVALGKDGLEDVCIHHIETHLDNFRLNVHTLVEFYIAKGLETRA
;
A
#
# COMPACT_ATOMS: atom_id res chain seq x y z
N MET A 1 5.25 -25.09 -12.30
CA MET A 1 3.99 -24.82 -13.04
C MET A 1 3.00 -23.92 -12.31
N HIS A 2 2.83 -24.00 -10.97
CA HIS A 2 1.86 -23.15 -10.25
C HIS A 2 2.18 -21.65 -10.26
N VAL A 3 3.45 -21.26 -10.07
CA VAL A 3 3.88 -19.85 -10.17
C VAL A 3 3.54 -19.27 -11.55
N PHE A 4 3.89 -19.98 -12.62
CA PHE A 4 3.60 -19.54 -13.99
C PHE A 4 2.09 -19.38 -14.26
N ARG A 5 1.25 -20.29 -13.75
CA ARG A 5 -0.22 -20.17 -13.86
C ARG A 5 -0.76 -18.95 -13.10
N ARG A 6 -0.26 -18.68 -11.90
CA ARG A 6 -0.63 -17.48 -11.11
C ARG A 6 -0.23 -16.20 -11.83
N GLU A 7 0.97 -16.15 -12.40
CA GLU A 7 1.45 -14.98 -13.13
C GLU A 7 0.65 -14.73 -14.43
N LEU A 8 0.29 -15.77 -15.18
CA LEU A 8 -0.58 -15.63 -16.36
C LEU A 8 -1.99 -15.13 -15.99
N GLN A 9 -2.54 -15.60 -14.87
CA GLN A 9 -3.84 -15.13 -14.38
C GLN A 9 -3.77 -13.65 -13.96
N LYS A 10 -2.66 -13.22 -13.33
CA LYS A 10 -2.40 -11.81 -13.02
C LYS A 10 -2.32 -10.95 -14.29
N VAL A 11 -1.66 -11.41 -15.37
CA VAL A 11 -1.61 -10.70 -16.66
C VAL A 11 -3.02 -10.50 -17.23
N ALA A 12 -3.83 -11.56 -17.30
CA ALA A 12 -5.17 -11.48 -17.88
C ALA A 12 -6.11 -10.53 -17.11
N THR A 13 -6.06 -10.56 -15.77
CA THR A 13 -6.82 -9.62 -14.93
C THR A 13 -6.33 -8.17 -15.12
N LEU A 14 -5.01 -7.96 -15.19
CA LEU A 14 -4.43 -6.64 -15.36
C LEU A 14 -4.77 -6.01 -16.72
N GLU A 15 -4.66 -6.78 -17.81
CA GLU A 15 -5.03 -6.30 -19.15
C GLU A 15 -6.49 -5.86 -19.20
N SER A 16 -7.38 -6.61 -18.56
CA SER A 16 -8.81 -6.29 -18.48
C SER A 16 -9.05 -4.99 -17.70
N SER A 17 -8.42 -4.82 -16.54
CA SER A 17 -8.57 -3.62 -15.70
C SER A 17 -7.91 -2.37 -16.32
N VAL A 18 -6.75 -2.52 -16.98
CA VAL A 18 -6.10 -1.42 -17.72
C VAL A 18 -6.96 -0.97 -18.91
N PHE A 19 -7.59 -1.90 -19.60
CA PHE A 19 -8.48 -1.60 -20.73
C PHE A 19 -9.78 -0.93 -20.27
N GLU A 20 -10.34 -1.34 -19.13
CA GLU A 20 -11.51 -0.71 -18.51
C GLU A 20 -11.21 0.73 -18.03
N TRP A 21 -10.03 0.95 -17.46
CA TRP A 21 -9.59 2.28 -17.00
C TRP A 21 -9.26 3.25 -18.15
N ARG A 22 -8.86 2.75 -19.33
CA ARG A 22 -8.60 3.58 -20.52
C ARG A 22 -9.85 4.06 -21.25
N ARG A 23 -11.07 3.67 -20.85
CA ARG A 23 -12.29 4.28 -21.39
C ARG A 23 -12.40 5.72 -20.91
N ASP A 24 -12.54 6.66 -21.85
CA ASP A 24 -12.71 8.07 -21.55
C ASP A 24 -14.08 8.31 -20.88
N PRO A 25 -14.15 8.92 -19.68
CA PRO A 25 -15.40 9.30 -19.03
C PRO A 25 -16.24 10.33 -19.83
N ARG A 26 -15.71 10.83 -20.96
CA ARG A 26 -16.33 11.85 -21.81
C ARG A 26 -17.01 11.31 -23.07
N GLU A 27 -17.07 9.99 -23.28
CA GLU A 27 -17.91 9.45 -24.36
C GLU A 27 -19.41 9.49 -23.95
N PRO A 28 -20.27 10.23 -24.69
CA PRO A 28 -21.67 10.39 -24.31
C PRO A 28 -22.51 9.17 -24.65
N LEU A 29 -23.43 8.81 -23.74
CA LEU A 29 -24.54 7.89 -24.02
C LEU A 29 -25.58 8.57 -24.95
N PRO A 30 -26.29 7.80 -25.81
CA PRO A 30 -27.30 8.37 -26.69
C PRO A 30 -28.51 8.91 -25.90
N PRO A 31 -29.17 9.97 -26.38
CA PRO A 31 -30.09 10.76 -25.55
C PRO A 31 -31.51 10.16 -25.47
N SER A 32 -32.11 10.26 -24.29
CA SER A 32 -33.56 10.15 -24.09
C SER A 32 -34.11 11.43 -23.44
N HIS A 33 -34.65 12.30 -24.30
CA HIS A 33 -35.83 13.17 -24.18
C HIS A 33 -36.50 13.51 -22.82
N PHE A 34 -36.74 14.84 -22.66
CA PHE A 34 -37.79 15.59 -21.93
C PHE A 34 -37.79 15.52 -20.37
N SER A 35 -38.07 16.57 -19.57
CA SER A 35 -38.72 17.87 -19.79
C SER A 35 -38.38 18.91 -18.69
N VAL A 36 -38.85 20.14 -18.89
CA VAL A 36 -38.56 21.45 -18.23
C VAL A 36 -39.31 21.69 -16.91
N GLY A 37 -38.76 22.50 -15.99
CA GLY A 37 -39.49 23.07 -14.83
C GLY A 37 -38.79 24.23 -14.06
N LEU A 38 -39.13 25.46 -14.47
CA LEU A 38 -39.18 26.83 -13.87
C LEU A 38 -38.56 27.24 -12.49
N LEU A 39 -38.13 28.51 -12.48
CA LEU A 39 -37.45 29.38 -11.48
C LEU A 39 -38.28 29.97 -10.31
N ARG A 40 -37.51 30.57 -9.36
CA ARG A 40 -37.76 31.64 -8.34
C ARG A 40 -37.96 31.13 -6.89
N HIS A 41 -37.52 31.78 -5.79
CA HIS A 41 -37.13 33.16 -5.49
C HIS A 41 -36.11 33.23 -4.32
N THR A 42 -35.45 34.40 -4.24
CA THR A 42 -34.57 35.03 -3.24
C THR A 42 -34.85 34.85 -1.73
N GLY A 43 -33.77 34.70 -0.94
CA GLY A 43 -33.72 34.99 0.50
C GLY A 43 -32.29 34.91 1.06
N VAL A 44 -31.72 36.03 1.52
CA VAL A 44 -30.41 36.09 2.20
C VAL A 44 -30.63 35.78 3.70
N PRO A 45 -29.96 34.76 4.29
CA PRO A 45 -30.06 34.49 5.72
C PRO A 45 -29.12 35.38 6.55
N PRO A 46 -29.45 35.68 7.82
CA PRO A 46 -28.64 36.53 8.71
C PRO A 46 -27.31 35.88 9.10
N PRO A 47 -26.30 36.66 9.56
CA PRO A 47 -24.99 36.13 9.93
C PRO A 47 -25.12 35.25 11.18
N ARG A 48 -24.65 34.00 11.09
CA ARG A 48 -24.57 33.11 12.24
C ARG A 48 -23.43 33.57 13.19
N PRO A 49 -23.60 33.40 14.51
CA PRO A 49 -22.59 33.75 15.48
C PRO A 49 -21.31 32.95 15.25
N ASN A 50 -20.18 33.63 15.45
CA ASN A 50 -18.83 33.09 15.39
C ASN A 50 -18.66 32.01 16.49
N PRO A 51 -18.44 30.72 16.17
CA PRO A 51 -18.04 29.76 17.16
C PRO A 51 -16.52 29.87 17.33
N MET A 52 -16.08 30.76 18.21
CA MET A 52 -14.77 30.56 18.82
C MET A 52 -14.83 29.28 19.67
N ALA A 53 -13.78 28.47 19.51
CA ALA A 53 -13.51 27.19 20.17
C ALA A 53 -14.25 25.96 19.59
N ALA A 54 -14.01 25.67 18.30
CA ALA A 54 -13.86 24.28 17.92
C ALA A 54 -12.53 23.78 18.52
N THR A 55 -12.59 22.90 19.51
CA THR A 55 -11.50 21.98 19.85
C THR A 55 -11.26 21.10 18.62
N GLY A 56 -10.57 21.62 17.61
CA GLY A 56 -10.36 20.92 16.35
C GLY A 56 -9.38 19.77 16.58
N SER A 57 -9.89 18.53 16.63
CA SER A 57 -9.04 17.35 16.48
C SER A 57 -8.23 17.49 15.18
N ALA A 58 -6.95 17.12 15.21
CA ALA A 58 -6.10 17.14 14.02
C ALA A 58 -6.79 16.44 12.83
N PRO A 59 -6.61 16.94 11.59
CA PRO A 59 -7.29 16.41 10.42
C PRO A 59 -6.97 14.92 10.20
N GLU A 60 -8.00 14.08 10.22
CA GLU A 60 -7.88 12.63 10.04
C GLU A 60 -7.59 12.22 8.59
N THR A 61 -6.67 11.28 8.41
CA THR A 61 -6.28 10.65 7.14
C THR A 61 -6.13 9.13 7.31
N TYR A 62 -5.96 8.39 6.22
CA TYR A 62 -5.70 6.94 6.30
C TYR A 62 -4.48 6.59 7.18
N PHE A 63 -3.42 7.40 7.11
CA PHE A 63 -2.18 7.20 7.86
C PHE A 63 -2.19 7.84 9.26
N SER A 64 -3.26 8.51 9.71
CA SER A 64 -3.30 9.08 11.08
C SER A 64 -3.71 8.07 12.16
N HIS A 65 -3.82 6.79 11.79
CA HIS A 65 -4.25 5.69 12.67
C HIS A 65 -3.06 4.80 12.99
N GLU A 66 -2.37 5.08 14.10
CA GLU A 66 -1.15 4.38 14.51
C GLU A 66 -1.34 2.87 14.62
N GLU A 67 -2.54 2.40 14.98
CA GLU A 67 -2.85 0.96 15.10
C GLU A 67 -2.81 0.20 13.77
N ARG A 68 -2.78 0.92 12.64
CA ARG A 68 -2.66 0.39 11.28
C ARG A 68 -1.24 0.50 10.73
N MET A 69 -0.31 1.09 11.50
CA MET A 69 1.06 1.36 11.09
C MET A 69 2.02 0.33 11.67
N PHE A 70 3.23 0.29 11.15
CA PHE A 70 4.24 -0.65 11.63
C PHE A 70 4.59 -0.37 13.09
N PRO A 71 4.65 -1.41 13.94
CA PRO A 71 4.82 -1.24 15.37
C PRO A 71 6.23 -0.77 15.73
N ASP A 72 6.38 -0.22 16.93
CA ASP A 72 7.68 -0.19 17.57
C ASP A 72 8.20 -1.62 17.78
N LEU A 73 9.52 -1.76 17.79
CA LEU A 73 10.14 -3.03 18.16
C LEU A 73 10.09 -3.19 19.69
N ASP A 74 9.90 -4.43 20.13
CA ASP A 74 10.00 -4.82 21.53
C ASP A 74 11.27 -5.66 21.69
N ASP A 75 12.24 -5.14 22.43
CA ASP A 75 13.59 -5.71 22.59
C ASP A 75 14.25 -6.09 21.25
N GLY A 76 14.10 -5.23 20.23
CA GLY A 76 14.62 -5.47 18.88
C GLY A 76 13.86 -6.52 18.06
N ARG A 77 12.70 -6.99 18.54
CA ARG A 77 11.86 -7.99 17.89
C ARG A 77 10.56 -7.37 17.40
N ILE A 78 9.92 -8.01 16.42
CA ILE A 78 8.75 -7.47 15.73
C ILE A 78 7.47 -8.08 16.32
N PRO A 79 6.60 -7.31 16.99
CA PRO A 79 5.31 -7.83 17.48
C PRO A 79 4.44 -8.37 16.33
N THR A 80 4.11 -9.68 16.38
CA THR A 80 3.50 -10.40 15.23
C THR A 80 2.15 -9.82 14.84
N GLU A 81 1.28 -9.60 15.82
CA GLU A 81 -0.09 -9.18 15.56
C GLU A 81 -0.16 -7.80 14.91
N GLN A 82 0.60 -6.85 15.45
CA GLN A 82 0.68 -5.48 14.97
C GLN A 82 1.30 -5.43 13.57
N PHE A 83 2.37 -6.21 13.33
CA PHE A 83 2.97 -6.31 12.00
C PHE A 83 1.97 -6.84 10.94
N ILE A 84 1.21 -7.89 11.27
CA ILE A 84 0.18 -8.44 10.36
C ILE A 84 -0.90 -7.39 10.07
N ARG A 85 -1.36 -6.65 11.09
CA ARG A 85 -2.32 -5.54 10.91
C ARG A 85 -1.76 -4.45 10.00
N ALA A 86 -0.51 -4.05 10.20
CA ALA A 86 0.15 -3.05 9.36
C ALA A 86 0.25 -3.51 7.89
N CYS A 87 0.59 -4.78 7.66
CA CYS A 87 0.65 -5.34 6.32
C CYS A 87 -0.73 -5.38 5.63
N GLN A 88 -1.80 -5.64 6.39
CA GLN A 88 -3.16 -5.50 5.87
C GLN A 88 -3.46 -4.04 5.48
N GLY A 89 -3.02 -3.08 6.29
CA GLY A 89 -3.12 -1.66 5.97
C GLY A 89 -2.42 -1.29 4.65
N ILE A 90 -1.23 -1.84 4.40
CA ILE A 90 -0.55 -1.66 3.11
C ILE A 90 -1.38 -2.25 1.95
N ALA A 91 -2.01 -3.42 2.13
CA ALA A 91 -2.86 -4.01 1.10
C ALA A 91 -4.09 -3.14 0.79
N ASP A 92 -4.69 -2.55 1.82
CA ASP A 92 -5.83 -1.65 1.69
C ASP A 92 -5.44 -0.35 0.99
N PHE A 93 -4.29 0.23 1.36
CA PHE A 93 -3.70 1.39 0.67
C PHE A 93 -3.47 1.12 -0.82
N VAL A 94 -2.88 -0.03 -1.17
CA VAL A 94 -2.72 -0.42 -2.58
C VAL A 94 -4.06 -0.52 -3.31
N GLY A 95 -5.11 -0.95 -2.62
CA GLY A 95 -6.48 -0.96 -3.15
C GLY A 95 -7.01 0.42 -3.54
N PHE A 96 -6.55 1.48 -2.88
CA PHE A 96 -6.93 2.85 -3.21
C PHE A 96 -6.29 3.37 -4.50
N LEU A 97 -5.23 2.72 -4.99
CA LEU A 97 -4.56 3.10 -6.24
C LEU A 97 -5.35 2.69 -7.49
N GLY A 98 -6.47 1.97 -7.33
CA GLY A 98 -7.41 1.63 -8.39
C GLY A 98 -7.37 0.16 -8.82
N THR A 99 -8.27 -0.23 -9.72
CA THR A 99 -8.49 -1.62 -10.14
C THR A 99 -7.27 -2.26 -10.80
N ALA A 100 -6.44 -1.48 -11.50
CA ALA A 100 -5.19 -1.94 -12.08
C ALA A 100 -4.20 -2.48 -11.02
N PHE A 101 -4.34 -2.08 -9.75
CA PHE A 101 -3.52 -2.61 -8.65
C PHE A 101 -4.16 -3.82 -7.95
N GLY A 102 -5.33 -4.28 -8.39
CA GLY A 102 -6.03 -5.45 -7.85
C GLY A 102 -5.15 -6.70 -7.72
N PRO A 103 -4.35 -7.08 -8.75
CA PRO A 103 -3.42 -8.20 -8.63
C PRO A 103 -2.35 -8.01 -7.55
N VAL A 104 -1.86 -6.78 -7.36
CA VAL A 104 -0.86 -6.44 -6.33
C VAL A 104 -1.48 -6.54 -4.94
N LYS A 105 -2.67 -5.95 -4.74
CA LYS A 105 -3.45 -6.07 -3.50
C LYS A 105 -3.69 -7.53 -3.15
N SER A 106 -4.15 -8.33 -4.10
CA SER A 106 -4.46 -9.75 -3.90
C SER A 106 -3.22 -10.55 -3.48
N ASP A 107 -2.05 -10.28 -4.09
CA ASP A 107 -0.79 -10.92 -3.72
C ASP A 107 -0.40 -10.60 -2.27
N ILE A 108 -0.46 -9.33 -1.87
CA ILE A 108 -0.17 -8.88 -0.49
C ILE A 108 -1.17 -9.52 0.49
N SER A 109 -2.48 -9.36 0.26
CA SER A 109 -3.52 -9.91 1.16
C SER A 109 -3.46 -11.43 1.27
N GLY A 110 -3.12 -12.14 0.19
CA GLY A 110 -2.92 -13.58 0.20
C GLY A 110 -1.76 -14.00 1.10
N ASN A 111 -0.63 -13.29 1.02
CA ASN A 111 0.51 -13.56 1.89
C ASN A 111 0.22 -13.22 3.36
N VAL A 112 -0.43 -12.08 3.62
CA VAL A 112 -0.90 -11.70 4.98
C VAL A 112 -1.81 -12.79 5.56
N THR A 113 -2.73 -13.32 4.76
CA THR A 113 -3.65 -14.40 5.19
C THR A 113 -2.91 -15.65 5.61
N ARG A 114 -1.88 -16.08 4.86
CA ARG A 114 -1.04 -17.25 5.20
C ARG A 114 -0.27 -17.05 6.51
N VAL A 115 0.36 -15.89 6.66
CA VAL A 115 1.09 -15.53 7.90
C VAL A 115 0.14 -15.47 9.10
N LYS A 116 -1.03 -14.85 8.92
CA LYS A 116 -2.07 -14.79 9.95
C LYS A 116 -2.58 -16.16 10.33
N ALA A 117 -2.84 -17.05 9.37
CA ALA A 117 -3.29 -18.41 9.65
C ALA A 117 -2.30 -19.18 10.53
N LYS A 118 -0.99 -19.01 10.28
CA LYS A 118 0.05 -19.57 11.16
C LYS A 118 0.00 -18.92 12.55
N PHE A 119 -0.01 -17.60 12.65
CA PHE A 119 -0.07 -16.91 13.95
C PHE A 119 -1.28 -17.35 14.79
N GLU A 120 -2.46 -17.46 14.18
CA GLU A 120 -3.69 -17.88 14.86
C GLU A 120 -3.68 -19.35 15.31
N SER A 121 -2.82 -20.20 14.75
CA SER A 121 -2.73 -21.60 15.16
C SER A 121 -2.19 -21.78 16.58
N ASN A 122 -1.32 -20.87 17.04
CA ASN A 122 -0.86 -20.82 18.42
C ASN A 122 -0.21 -19.46 18.76
N LYS A 123 -1.02 -18.43 19.01
CA LYS A 123 -0.54 -17.06 19.30
C LYS A 123 0.46 -16.99 20.44
N ALA A 124 0.25 -17.80 21.49
CA ALA A 124 1.09 -17.79 22.69
C ALA A 124 2.56 -18.16 22.40
N LEU A 125 2.80 -18.98 21.36
CA LEU A 125 4.15 -19.36 20.94
C LEU A 125 4.77 -18.40 19.91
N MET A 126 4.00 -17.45 19.38
CA MET A 126 4.42 -16.57 18.30
C MET A 126 4.20 -15.08 18.60
N PRO A 127 4.55 -14.57 19.80
CA PRO A 127 4.37 -13.16 20.13
C PRO A 127 5.19 -12.25 19.20
N PHE A 128 6.34 -12.74 18.71
CA PHE A 128 7.18 -12.03 17.75
C PHE A 128 7.31 -12.78 16.42
N LEU A 129 7.48 -12.03 15.34
CA LEU A 129 7.53 -12.58 13.98
C LEU A 129 8.70 -13.56 13.81
N GLN A 130 9.79 -13.33 14.53
CA GLN A 130 10.94 -14.24 14.62
C GLN A 130 10.56 -15.60 15.23
N ASP A 131 9.65 -15.65 16.22
CA ASP A 131 9.16 -16.91 16.79
C ASP A 131 8.29 -17.66 15.77
N LEU A 132 7.43 -16.94 15.05
CA LEU A 132 6.62 -17.51 13.97
C LEU A 132 7.49 -18.20 12.92
N ILE A 133 8.54 -17.53 12.45
CA ILE A 133 9.48 -18.09 11.48
C ILE A 133 10.22 -19.30 12.08
N ASN A 134 10.75 -19.18 13.30
CA ASN A 134 11.46 -20.28 13.95
C ASN A 134 10.58 -21.53 14.12
N LEU A 135 9.33 -21.34 14.54
CA LEU A 135 8.38 -22.42 14.73
C LEU A 135 7.99 -23.07 13.40
N ASP A 136 7.71 -22.27 12.37
CA ASP A 136 7.39 -22.76 11.02
C ASP A 136 8.55 -23.58 10.44
N LEU A 137 9.80 -23.09 10.54
CA LEU A 137 10.99 -23.84 10.14
C LEU A 137 11.18 -25.13 10.94
N LYS A 138 10.92 -25.10 12.25
CA LYS A 138 11.04 -26.29 13.10
C LYS A 138 10.06 -27.39 12.66
N GLU A 139 8.82 -27.02 12.40
CA GLU A 139 7.76 -27.95 11.99
C GLU A 139 8.00 -28.55 10.60
N THR A 140 8.72 -27.85 9.72
CA THR A 140 9.04 -28.30 8.36
C THR A 140 10.41 -28.97 8.25
N GLY A 141 11.08 -29.26 9.37
CA GLY A 141 12.41 -29.89 9.38
C GLY A 141 13.50 -29.00 8.77
N GLY A 142 13.42 -27.69 9.00
CA GLY A 142 14.38 -26.70 8.51
C GLY A 142 14.11 -26.20 7.09
N LYS A 143 13.06 -26.70 6.42
CA LYS A 143 12.67 -26.24 5.08
C LYS A 143 11.83 -24.98 5.16
N LEU A 144 11.77 -24.21 4.07
CA LEU A 144 10.89 -23.05 3.99
C LEU A 144 9.42 -23.50 4.09
N GLY A 145 8.76 -23.19 5.21
CA GLY A 145 7.35 -23.47 5.43
C GLY A 145 6.42 -22.44 4.79
N ASP A 146 5.11 -22.72 4.82
CA ASP A 146 4.10 -21.92 4.11
C ASP A 146 4.08 -20.47 4.58
N ALA A 147 4.12 -20.25 5.90
CA ALA A 147 4.08 -18.91 6.47
C ALA A 147 5.42 -18.18 6.27
N THR A 148 6.54 -18.87 6.41
CA THR A 148 7.87 -18.29 6.17
C THR A 148 8.06 -17.91 4.71
N GLU A 149 7.55 -18.72 3.77
CA GLU A 149 7.54 -18.37 2.35
C GLU A 149 6.62 -17.17 2.06
N ALA A 150 5.39 -17.18 2.60
CA ALA A 150 4.46 -16.06 2.44
C ALA A 150 5.08 -14.74 2.92
N LEU A 151 5.73 -14.79 4.09
CA LEU A 151 6.37 -13.63 4.69
C LEU A 151 7.62 -13.18 3.91
N LEU A 152 8.34 -14.07 3.23
CA LEU A 152 9.43 -13.71 2.32
C LEU A 152 8.91 -12.84 1.16
N TRP A 153 7.83 -13.26 0.51
CA TRP A 153 7.22 -12.50 -0.58
C TRP A 153 6.62 -11.18 -0.10
N LEU A 154 5.94 -11.21 1.06
CA LEU A 154 5.41 -10.01 1.68
C LEU A 154 6.51 -9.00 1.99
N LYS A 155 7.61 -9.43 2.62
CA LYS A 155 8.79 -8.58 2.93
C LYS A 155 9.33 -7.88 1.69
N ARG A 156 9.49 -8.60 0.56
CA ARG A 156 9.95 -8.01 -0.70
C ARG A 156 8.99 -6.95 -1.24
N GLY A 157 7.68 -7.17 -1.10
CA GLY A 157 6.66 -6.17 -1.41
C GLY A 157 6.73 -4.96 -0.49
N LEU A 158 7.00 -5.17 0.80
CA LEU A 158 7.19 -4.10 1.78
C LEU A 158 8.44 -3.25 1.51
N GLU A 159 9.56 -3.86 1.10
CA GLU A 159 10.76 -3.14 0.65
C GLU A 159 10.42 -2.17 -0.50
N PHE A 160 9.61 -2.61 -1.47
CA PHE A 160 9.13 -1.75 -2.56
C PHE A 160 8.23 -0.63 -2.06
N MET A 161 7.25 -0.94 -1.21
CA MET A 161 6.31 0.07 -0.69
C MET A 161 7.00 1.12 0.17
N LEU A 162 7.96 0.71 0.99
CA LEU A 162 8.79 1.61 1.78
C LEU A 162 9.57 2.58 0.88
N GLU A 163 10.21 2.07 -0.18
CA GLU A 163 10.97 2.89 -1.12
C GLU A 163 10.07 3.85 -1.91
N LEU A 164 8.90 3.38 -2.36
CA LEU A 164 7.89 4.19 -3.05
C LEU A 164 7.40 5.35 -2.16
N LEU A 165 6.98 5.06 -0.93
CA LEU A 165 6.47 6.08 -0.01
C LEU A 165 7.58 7.06 0.40
N SER A 166 8.79 6.54 0.68
CA SER A 166 9.95 7.39 1.05
C SER A 166 10.31 8.36 -0.08
N GLN A 167 10.39 7.88 -1.31
CA GLN A 167 10.69 8.75 -2.46
C GLN A 167 9.56 9.74 -2.75
N MET A 168 8.30 9.34 -2.62
CA MET A 168 7.15 10.24 -2.80
C MET A 168 7.16 11.38 -1.79
N VAL A 169 7.42 11.08 -0.50
CA VAL A 169 7.56 12.11 0.55
C VAL A 169 8.75 13.01 0.25
N ALA A 170 9.93 12.44 -0.04
CA ALA A 170 11.14 13.21 -0.30
C ALA A 170 10.99 14.15 -1.51
N GLU A 171 10.43 13.66 -2.62
CA GLU A 171 10.19 14.48 -3.81
C GLU A 171 9.16 15.58 -3.55
N TYR A 172 8.08 15.30 -2.81
CA TYR A 172 7.10 16.31 -2.45
C TYR A 172 7.75 17.44 -1.62
N ARG A 173 8.52 17.09 -0.59
CA ARG A 173 9.18 18.06 0.30
C ARG A 173 10.27 18.88 -0.40
N ALA A 174 10.99 18.29 -1.36
CA ALA A 174 12.06 18.97 -2.09
C ALA A 174 11.56 19.98 -3.13
N ASN A 175 10.26 19.99 -3.45
CA ASN A 175 9.69 20.81 -4.52
C ASN A 175 8.57 21.70 -4.00
N ALA A 176 8.80 23.02 -3.96
CA ALA A 176 7.77 24.00 -3.58
C ALA A 176 6.62 24.12 -4.61
N ASP A 177 6.90 23.80 -5.88
CA ASP A 177 5.90 23.75 -6.94
C ASP A 177 5.43 22.31 -7.17
N HIS A 178 4.44 21.91 -6.38
CA HIS A 178 3.92 20.54 -6.37
C HIS A 178 3.27 20.10 -7.69
N SER A 179 2.96 21.02 -8.60
CA SER A 179 2.46 20.66 -9.94
C SER A 179 3.49 19.87 -10.76
N LYS A 180 4.78 20.03 -10.44
CA LYS A 180 5.90 19.34 -11.11
C LYS A 180 6.16 17.92 -10.59
N THR A 181 5.52 17.53 -9.48
CA THR A 181 5.70 16.22 -8.82
C THR A 181 4.44 15.34 -8.94
N GLU A 182 3.54 15.67 -9.87
CA GLU A 182 2.27 14.96 -10.04
C GLU A 182 2.43 13.54 -10.60
N SER A 183 3.40 13.32 -11.49
CA SER A 183 3.63 12.00 -12.08
C SER A 183 4.46 11.14 -11.15
N LEU A 184 3.99 9.94 -10.81
CA LEU A 184 4.69 9.00 -9.92
C LEU A 184 5.43 7.88 -10.67
N GLY A 185 5.38 7.87 -12.01
CA GLY A 185 5.89 6.75 -12.79
C GLY A 185 7.40 6.53 -12.66
N HIS A 186 8.19 7.59 -12.49
CA HIS A 186 9.63 7.49 -12.25
C HIS A 186 9.93 7.02 -10.82
N ILE A 187 9.22 7.53 -9.81
CA ILE A 187 9.32 7.05 -8.42
C ILE A 187 9.04 5.55 -8.34
N VAL A 188 7.93 5.10 -8.94
CA VAL A 188 7.56 3.68 -8.97
C VAL A 188 8.63 2.83 -9.67
N SER A 189 9.23 3.34 -10.75
CA SER A 189 10.32 2.65 -11.44
C SER A 189 11.57 2.52 -10.57
N ALA A 190 11.98 3.62 -9.94
CA ALA A 190 13.15 3.65 -9.07
C ALA A 190 12.95 2.73 -7.85
N ALA A 191 11.76 2.76 -7.25
CA ALA A 191 11.42 1.88 -6.14
C ALA A 191 11.50 0.40 -6.54
N TYR A 192 11.00 0.05 -7.73
CA TYR A 192 11.05 -1.32 -8.25
C TYR A 192 12.48 -1.79 -8.55
N ASP A 193 13.29 -0.94 -9.16
CA ASP A 193 14.67 -1.25 -9.50
C ASP A 193 15.51 -1.54 -8.24
N LYS A 194 15.29 -0.80 -7.15
CA LYS A 194 15.98 -0.98 -5.87
C LYS A 194 15.51 -2.18 -5.04
N SER A 195 14.34 -2.74 -5.33
CA SER A 195 13.70 -3.77 -4.50
C SER A 195 13.28 -5.00 -5.30
N LEU A 196 12.04 -5.05 -5.82
CA LEU A 196 11.39 -6.23 -6.38
C LEU A 196 12.02 -6.74 -7.67
N LYS A 197 12.66 -5.90 -8.48
CA LYS A 197 13.13 -6.28 -9.82
C LYS A 197 14.07 -7.48 -9.84
N ARG A 198 14.95 -7.60 -8.85
CA ARG A 198 15.91 -8.72 -8.72
C ARG A 198 15.20 -10.06 -8.47
N HIS A 199 14.01 -10.02 -7.88
CA HIS A 199 13.21 -11.20 -7.55
C HIS A 199 12.20 -11.58 -8.65
N HIS A 200 11.95 -10.68 -9.61
CA HIS A 200 10.97 -10.90 -10.67
C HIS A 200 11.57 -11.65 -11.87
N ASN A 201 10.85 -12.69 -12.30
CA ASN A 201 11.11 -13.34 -13.58
C ASN A 201 10.66 -12.44 -14.76
N PHE A 202 10.88 -12.90 -15.99
CA PHE A 202 10.54 -12.14 -17.20
C PHE A 202 9.06 -11.74 -17.26
N VAL A 203 8.14 -12.64 -16.90
CA VAL A 203 6.69 -12.35 -16.93
C VAL A 203 6.33 -11.29 -15.90
N SER A 204 6.78 -11.44 -14.65
CA SER A 204 6.51 -10.47 -13.58
C SER A 204 7.13 -9.09 -13.87
N LYS A 205 8.24 -9.03 -14.62
CA LYS A 205 8.81 -7.77 -15.14
C LYS A 205 7.92 -7.10 -16.18
N GLN A 206 7.26 -7.88 -17.04
CA GLN A 206 6.32 -7.35 -18.04
C GLN A 206 5.02 -6.85 -17.39
N ILE A 207 4.48 -7.57 -16.40
CA ILE A 207 3.34 -7.10 -15.59
C ILE A 207 3.68 -5.76 -14.94
N PHE A 208 4.86 -5.64 -14.34
CA PHE A 208 5.28 -4.40 -13.68
C PHE A 208 5.32 -3.20 -14.65
N LYS A 209 5.81 -3.41 -15.88
CA LYS A 209 5.79 -2.34 -16.91
C LYS A 209 4.39 -1.80 -17.14
N MET A 210 3.37 -2.66 -17.17
CA MET A 210 1.98 -2.26 -17.34
C MET A 210 1.46 -1.50 -16.11
N VAL A 211 1.75 -2.00 -14.90
CA VAL A 211 1.38 -1.34 -13.63
C VAL A 211 1.95 0.07 -13.56
N LYS A 212 3.22 0.27 -13.95
CA LYS A 212 3.87 1.59 -13.99
C LYS A 212 3.05 2.63 -14.76
N TYR A 213 2.45 2.26 -15.90
CA TYR A 213 1.64 3.18 -16.71
C TYR A 213 0.23 3.41 -16.15
N ALA A 214 -0.20 2.58 -15.20
CA ALA A 214 -1.48 2.69 -14.52
C ALA A 214 -1.39 3.39 -13.16
N VAL A 215 -0.19 3.80 -12.72
CA VAL A 215 0.01 4.52 -11.46
C VAL A 215 -0.76 5.85 -11.53
N PRO A 216 -1.66 6.12 -10.57
CA PRO A 216 -2.40 7.38 -10.53
C PRO A 216 -1.48 8.57 -10.23
N TYR A 217 -1.95 9.79 -10.54
CA TYR A 217 -1.25 11.01 -10.15
C TYR A 217 -1.14 11.14 -8.63
N ARG A 218 -0.10 11.81 -8.15
CA ARG A 218 0.15 12.08 -6.72
C ARG A 218 -1.09 12.66 -6.02
N ARG A 219 -1.74 13.68 -6.59
CA ARG A 219 -2.99 14.24 -6.05
C ARG A 219 -4.10 13.21 -5.88
N THR A 220 -4.21 12.24 -6.78
CA THR A 220 -5.22 11.19 -6.71
C THR A 220 -4.90 10.21 -5.58
N VAL A 221 -3.62 9.84 -5.41
CA VAL A 221 -3.16 9.04 -4.27
C VAL A 221 -3.46 9.77 -2.96
N LEU A 222 -3.04 11.04 -2.85
CA LEU A 222 -3.21 11.82 -1.63
C LEU A 222 -4.67 12.11 -1.32
N LYS A 223 -5.53 12.32 -2.32
CA LYS A 223 -6.98 12.43 -2.10
C LYS A 223 -7.58 11.15 -1.53
N ALA A 224 -7.11 9.98 -1.96
CA ALA A 224 -7.55 8.72 -1.38
C ALA A 224 -7.04 8.55 0.07
N VAL A 225 -5.79 8.92 0.34
CA VAL A 225 -5.23 8.98 1.70
C VAL A 225 -6.00 9.96 2.58
N ALA A 226 -6.45 11.08 2.03
CA ALA A 226 -7.29 12.08 2.69
C ALA A 226 -8.75 11.62 2.87
N LEU A 227 -9.07 10.36 2.57
CA LEU A 227 -10.42 9.80 2.67
C LEU A 227 -11.44 10.60 1.82
N GLY A 228 -10.98 11.09 0.67
CA GLY A 228 -11.77 11.87 -0.28
C GLY A 228 -11.81 13.38 0.00
N LYS A 229 -11.23 13.85 1.11
CA LYS A 229 -11.17 15.28 1.46
C LYS A 229 -10.14 16.02 0.60
N ASP A 230 -10.45 17.25 0.22
CA ASP A 230 -9.55 18.14 -0.53
C ASP A 230 -8.69 19.00 0.42
N GLY A 231 -7.55 19.49 -0.07
CA GLY A 231 -6.68 20.43 0.66
C GLY A 231 -5.87 19.83 1.82
N LEU A 232 -5.77 18.50 1.89
CA LEU A 232 -5.03 17.80 2.95
C LEU A 232 -3.69 17.21 2.48
N GLU A 233 -3.14 17.62 1.33
CA GLU A 233 -1.92 17.03 0.77
C GLU A 233 -0.74 17.07 1.74
N ASP A 234 -0.44 18.24 2.32
CA ASP A 234 0.65 18.41 3.31
C ASP A 234 0.45 17.55 4.55
N VAL A 235 -0.80 17.44 5.01
CA VAL A 235 -1.18 16.61 6.16
C VAL A 235 -0.98 15.13 5.83
N CYS A 236 -1.43 14.67 4.66
CA CYS A 236 -1.24 13.30 4.21
C CYS A 236 0.25 12.95 4.08
N ILE A 237 1.06 13.85 3.50
CA ILE A 237 2.50 13.65 3.38
C ILE A 237 3.14 13.58 4.77
N HIS A 238 2.75 14.48 5.68
CA HIS A 238 3.25 14.47 7.05
C HIS A 238 2.90 13.16 7.78
N HIS A 239 1.66 12.68 7.71
CA HIS A 239 1.28 11.42 8.34
C HIS A 239 1.99 10.20 7.72
N ILE A 240 2.26 10.19 6.41
CA ILE A 240 3.10 9.14 5.82
C ILE A 240 4.51 9.20 6.41
N GLU A 241 5.09 10.40 6.43
CA GLU A 241 6.45 10.67 6.91
C GLU A 241 6.66 10.21 8.36
N THR A 242 5.70 10.47 9.27
CA THR A 242 5.78 10.07 10.68
C THR A 242 5.86 8.56 10.91
N HIS A 243 5.46 7.74 9.91
CA HIS A 243 5.49 6.28 10.02
C HIS A 243 6.63 5.62 9.24
N LEU A 244 7.38 6.37 8.43
CA LEU A 244 8.44 5.79 7.59
C LEU A 244 9.59 5.17 8.40
N ASP A 245 9.92 5.74 9.56
CA ASP A 245 11.04 5.25 10.38
C ASP A 245 10.72 3.89 11.00
N ASN A 246 9.54 3.73 11.60
CA ASN A 246 9.09 2.43 12.13
C ASN A 246 8.89 1.41 11.02
N PHE A 247 8.37 1.82 9.86
CA PHE A 247 8.27 0.94 8.70
C PHE A 247 9.65 0.45 8.26
N ARG A 248 10.63 1.35 8.12
CA ARG A 248 12.01 1.02 7.78
C ARG A 248 12.64 0.08 8.79
N LEU A 249 12.45 0.33 10.08
CA LEU A 249 13.01 -0.48 11.15
C LEU A 249 12.45 -1.91 11.15
N ASN A 250 11.15 -2.08 10.95
CA ASN A 250 10.51 -3.39 10.84
C ASN A 250 11.01 -4.17 9.61
N VAL A 251 11.03 -3.53 8.44
CA VAL A 251 11.51 -4.16 7.20
C VAL A 251 12.97 -4.56 7.33
N HIS A 252 13.83 -3.67 7.82
CA HIS A 252 15.25 -3.95 8.06
C HIS A 252 15.44 -5.14 9.00
N THR A 253 14.76 -5.13 10.16
CA THR A 253 14.85 -6.20 11.16
C THR A 253 14.42 -7.55 10.57
N LEU A 254 13.38 -7.56 9.76
CA LEU A 254 12.92 -8.77 9.09
C LEU A 254 13.91 -9.25 8.02
N VAL A 255 14.45 -8.35 7.19
CA VAL A 255 15.47 -8.66 6.19
C VAL A 255 16.69 -9.31 6.85
N GLU A 256 17.23 -8.69 7.89
CA GLU A 256 18.40 -9.20 8.60
C GLU A 256 18.13 -10.57 9.24
N PHE A 257 16.92 -10.79 9.77
CA PHE A 257 16.55 -12.10 10.30
C PHE A 257 16.49 -13.19 9.21
N TYR A 258 15.95 -12.89 8.03
CA TYR A 258 15.94 -13.82 6.90
C TYR A 258 17.35 -14.15 6.41
N ILE A 259 18.24 -13.16 6.34
CA ILE A 259 19.65 -13.35 5.98
C ILE A 259 20.36 -14.22 7.04
N ALA A 260 20.18 -13.92 8.32
CA ALA A 260 20.78 -14.68 9.43
C ALA A 260 20.33 -16.15 9.46
N LYS A 261 19.12 -16.44 8.97
CA LYS A 261 18.59 -17.81 8.82
C LYS A 261 18.99 -18.50 7.51
N GLY A 262 19.73 -17.82 6.62
CA GLY A 262 20.10 -18.35 5.30
C GLY A 262 18.89 -18.52 4.35
N LEU A 263 17.78 -17.83 4.62
CA LEU A 263 16.55 -17.90 3.82
C LEU A 263 16.57 -16.91 2.64
N GLU A 264 17.48 -15.95 2.66
CA GLU A 264 17.70 -14.99 1.59
C GLU A 264 19.16 -14.52 1.58
N THR A 265 19.67 -14.12 0.42
CA THR A 265 21.00 -13.53 0.30
C THR A 265 20.92 -12.01 0.34
N ARG A 266 21.93 -11.36 0.93
CA ARG A 266 22.11 -9.92 0.81
C ARG A 266 22.29 -9.57 -0.66
N ALA A 267 21.60 -8.52 -1.11
CA ALA A 267 21.73 -8.00 -2.46
C ALA A 267 23.02 -7.20 -2.66
#